data_AF-A0A926ZJJ7-F1
#
_entry.id   AF-A0A926ZJJ7-F1
#
_cell.length_a   1.000
_cell.length_b   1.000
_cell.length_c   1.000
_cell.angle_alpha   90.00
_cell.angle_beta   90.00
_cell.angle_gamma   90.00
#
_symmetry.space_group_name_H-M   'P 1'
#
loop_
_entity.id
_entity.type
_entity.pdbx_description
1 polymer ?
#
loop_
_entity_poly.entity_id
_entity_poly.type
_entity_poly.pdbx_seq_one_letter_code
_entity_poly.pdbx_strand_id
1 'polypeptide(L)'
;MSESESLGHKFWKIFDTVKNAGEKISQALQENVADIDTFNSIQRETLNFDLLEEDIKGIHRRIEQDGYSVLGSRLILDDKQELIEIKTYSQKGEKSFVNTVSAKVKRVINIPANILDEMKSKGRVELSLKPDN
;
A
#
# COMPACT_ATOMS: atom_id res chain seq x y z
N MET A 1 10.59 -5.68 -29.69
CA MET A 1 11.12 -5.74 -28.32
C MET A 1 10.34 -4.69 -27.55
N SER A 2 9.29 -5.14 -26.89
CA SER A 2 8.24 -4.24 -26.39
C SER A 2 8.60 -3.78 -24.99
N GLU A 3 8.70 -2.47 -24.84
CA GLU A 3 8.98 -1.73 -23.63
C GLU A 3 8.05 -2.15 -22.50
N SER A 4 8.48 -3.14 -21.72
CA SER A 4 8.21 -3.21 -20.29
C SER A 4 8.98 -2.10 -19.56
N GLU A 5 8.98 -0.89 -20.12
CA GLU A 5 9.23 0.37 -19.40
C GLU A 5 8.02 0.63 -18.50
N SER A 6 7.89 -0.32 -17.58
CA SER A 6 7.77 -0.09 -16.17
C SER A 6 6.48 0.57 -15.72
N LEU A 7 5.41 -0.24 -15.77
CA LEU A 7 4.23 -0.05 -14.92
C LEU A 7 4.66 0.20 -13.46
N GLY A 8 5.72 -0.44 -12.96
CA GLY A 8 6.26 -0.16 -11.64
C GLY A 8 6.85 1.24 -11.48
N HIS A 9 7.59 1.75 -12.46
CA HIS A 9 8.08 3.12 -12.40
C HIS A 9 6.95 4.16 -12.49
N LYS A 10 5.80 3.81 -13.08
CA LYS A 10 4.58 4.64 -13.04
C LYS A 10 3.88 4.54 -11.68
N PHE A 11 3.71 3.34 -11.15
CA PHE A 11 3.09 3.08 -9.86
C PHE A 11 3.84 3.74 -8.70
N TRP A 12 5.18 3.68 -8.73
CA TRP A 12 6.03 4.35 -7.74
C TRP A 12 6.07 5.86 -7.89
N LYS A 13 5.88 6.40 -9.10
CA LYS A 13 5.65 7.85 -9.31
C LYS A 13 4.28 8.31 -8.78
N ILE A 14 3.27 7.45 -8.73
CA ILE A 14 1.96 7.80 -8.12
C ILE A 14 2.09 7.84 -6.60
N PHE A 15 2.96 7.00 -6.04
CA PHE A 15 3.29 6.98 -4.63
C PHE A 15 4.19 8.14 -4.17
N ASP A 16 4.65 9.03 -5.07
CA ASP A 16 5.53 10.17 -4.73
C ASP A 16 4.93 10.99 -3.60
N THR A 17 5.51 10.79 -2.41
CA THR A 17 5.40 11.54 -1.16
C THR A 17 4.20 12.49 -1.09
N VAL A 18 3.01 11.93 -0.88
CA VAL A 18 1.85 12.73 -0.50
C VAL A 18 1.99 13.12 0.97
N LYS A 19 2.84 14.12 1.24
CA LYS A 19 2.82 14.88 2.49
C LYS A 19 1.38 15.41 2.68
N ASN A 20 0.69 14.89 3.69
CA ASN A 20 -0.56 15.44 4.26
C ASN A 20 -1.92 15.06 3.63
N ALA A 21 -2.07 13.95 2.90
CA ALA A 21 -3.43 13.48 2.53
C ALA A 21 -4.12 12.67 3.66
N GLY A 22 -3.62 12.75 4.89
CA GLY A 22 -4.07 11.96 6.03
C GLY A 22 -5.46 12.32 6.56
N GLU A 23 -5.92 13.56 6.38
CA GLU A 23 -6.92 14.12 7.30
C GLU A 23 -8.39 13.95 6.90
N LYS A 24 -8.71 13.50 5.68
CA LYS A 24 -10.10 13.55 5.17
C LYS A 24 -10.83 12.22 5.00
N ILE A 25 -10.21 11.09 5.31
CA ILE A 25 -10.80 9.78 5.02
C ILE A 25 -11.57 9.20 6.25
N SER A 26 -11.48 9.81 7.43
CA SER A 26 -11.87 9.20 8.71
C SER A 26 -13.36 9.18 9.10
N GLN A 27 -14.31 9.70 8.32
CA GLN A 27 -15.65 9.95 8.87
C GLN A 27 -16.77 8.94 8.55
N ALA A 28 -16.56 7.90 7.73
CA ALA A 28 -17.64 6.94 7.42
C ALA A 28 -17.20 5.54 6.98
N LEU A 29 -15.97 5.12 7.25
CA LEU A 29 -15.46 3.83 6.78
C LEU A 29 -15.81 2.70 7.73
N GLN A 30 -16.45 1.64 7.21
CA GLN A 30 -16.54 0.37 7.92
C GLN A 30 -15.20 -0.37 7.78
N GLU A 31 -14.55 -0.65 8.90
CA GLU A 31 -13.35 -1.48 8.92
C GLU A 31 -13.73 -2.93 8.62
N ASN A 32 -13.22 -3.46 7.52
CA ASN A 32 -13.18 -4.90 7.28
C ASN A 32 -11.73 -5.34 7.37
N VAL A 33 -11.40 -6.10 8.42
CA VAL A 33 -10.17 -6.88 8.43
C VAL A 33 -10.44 -8.09 7.55
N ALA A 34 -10.26 -7.93 6.24
CA ALA A 34 -10.19 -9.09 5.36
C ALA A 34 -8.85 -9.77 5.64
N ASP A 35 -8.87 -11.05 5.99
CA ASP A 35 -7.70 -11.93 6.04
C ASP A 35 -7.12 -12.07 4.62
N ILE A 36 -6.52 -11.00 4.10
CA ILE A 36 -5.77 -11.00 2.85
C ILE A 36 -4.36 -11.47 3.21
N ASP A 37 -4.27 -12.79 3.33
CA ASP A 37 -3.27 -13.48 4.14
C ASP A 37 -1.90 -13.67 3.45
N THR A 38 -1.44 -12.76 2.58
CA THR A 38 -0.10 -12.96 1.99
C THR A 38 0.48 -11.71 1.36
N PHE A 39 1.48 -11.14 2.02
CA PHE A 39 2.51 -10.35 1.36
C PHE A 39 3.53 -11.31 0.74
N ASN A 40 3.51 -11.50 -0.59
CA ASN A 40 4.58 -12.25 -1.27
C ASN A 40 5.90 -11.47 -1.24
N SER A 41 5.81 -10.15 -1.09
CA SER A 41 6.95 -9.25 -0.90
C SER A 41 7.67 -9.47 0.43
N ILE A 42 7.10 -10.18 1.40
CA ILE A 42 7.72 -10.39 2.72
C ILE A 42 8.17 -11.83 2.86
N GLN A 43 9.47 -12.03 3.03
CA GLN A 43 10.05 -13.32 3.37
C GLN A 43 10.94 -13.18 4.61
N ARG A 44 10.67 -13.99 5.65
CA ARG A 44 11.43 -13.97 6.91
C ARG A 44 11.56 -12.54 7.49
N GLU A 45 10.43 -11.83 7.57
CA GLU A 45 10.35 -10.44 8.06
C GLU A 45 11.17 -9.43 7.24
N THR A 46 11.64 -9.81 6.04
CA THR A 46 12.31 -8.93 5.09
C THR A 46 11.34 -8.58 3.96
N LEU A 47 11.00 -7.30 3.84
CA LEU A 47 10.21 -6.75 2.76
C LEU A 47 11.10 -6.45 1.55
N ASN A 48 10.77 -7.05 0.40
CA ASN A 48 11.29 -6.63 -0.89
C ASN A 48 10.35 -5.59 -1.50
N PHE A 49 10.80 -4.33 -1.50
CA PHE A 49 9.98 -3.21 -1.94
C PHE A 49 9.59 -3.31 -3.43
N ASP A 50 10.40 -3.95 -4.27
CA ASP A 50 10.08 -4.15 -5.71
C ASP A 50 8.84 -5.04 -5.93
N LEU A 51 8.58 -5.98 -5.01
CA LEU A 51 7.46 -6.92 -5.12
C LEU A 51 6.16 -6.38 -4.52
N LEU A 52 6.24 -5.25 -3.80
CA LEU A 52 5.13 -4.71 -3.05
C LEU A 52 3.99 -4.21 -3.96
N GLU A 53 4.33 -3.78 -5.18
CA GLU A 53 3.35 -3.44 -6.20
C GLU A 53 2.45 -4.62 -6.57
N GLU A 54 3.02 -5.82 -6.71
CA GLU A 54 2.27 -7.03 -7.04
C GLU A 54 1.32 -7.41 -5.91
N ASP A 55 1.76 -7.26 -4.66
CA ASP A 55 0.92 -7.49 -3.49
C ASP A 55 -0.26 -6.51 -3.44
N ILE A 56 -0.02 -5.21 -3.66
CA ILE A 56 -1.08 -4.20 -3.69
C ILE A 56 -2.08 -4.48 -4.83
N LYS A 57 -1.60 -4.81 -6.03
CA LYS A 57 -2.46 -5.22 -7.16
C LYS A 57 -3.25 -6.48 -6.84
N GLY A 58 -2.64 -7.44 -6.15
CA GLY A 58 -3.31 -8.63 -5.67
C GLY A 58 -4.45 -8.32 -4.69
N ILE A 59 -4.20 -7.41 -3.74
CA ILE A 59 -5.21 -6.90 -2.80
C ILE A 59 -6.36 -6.23 -3.56
N HIS A 60 -6.06 -5.32 -4.49
CA HIS A 60 -7.08 -4.63 -5.29
C HIS A 60 -7.96 -5.62 -6.05
N ARG A 61 -7.33 -6.55 -6.78
CA ARG A 61 -8.03 -7.56 -7.57
C ARG A 61 -8.96 -8.43 -6.72
N ARG A 62 -8.53 -8.83 -5.52
CA ARG A 62 -9.38 -9.62 -4.60
C ARG A 62 -10.61 -8.81 -4.14
N ILE A 63 -10.39 -7.56 -3.73
CA ILE A 63 -11.47 -6.65 -3.32
C ILE A 63 -12.47 -6.44 -4.48
N GLU A 64 -11.97 -6.28 -5.70
CA GLU A 64 -12.81 -6.15 -6.90
C GLU A 64 -13.58 -7.43 -7.24
N GLN A 65 -12.97 -8.60 -7.07
CA GLN A 65 -13.62 -9.90 -7.24
C GLN A 65 -14.78 -10.10 -6.25
N ASP A 66 -14.69 -9.52 -5.05
CA ASP A 66 -15.77 -9.52 -4.05
C ASP A 66 -16.89 -8.49 -4.36
N GLY A 67 -16.79 -7.78 -5.49
CA GLY A 67 -17.78 -6.84 -5.99
C GLY A 67 -17.69 -5.44 -5.38
N TYR A 68 -16.51 -5.04 -4.91
CA TYR A 68 -16.23 -3.68 -4.43
C TYR A 68 -15.46 -2.89 -5.52
N SER A 69 -15.65 -1.58 -5.56
CA SER A 69 -14.83 -0.68 -6.37
C SER A 69 -13.68 -0.12 -5.53
N VAL A 70 -12.44 -0.31 -5.94
CA VAL A 70 -11.26 0.22 -5.24
C VAL A 70 -11.14 1.72 -5.50
N LEU A 71 -11.03 2.52 -4.44
CA LEU A 71 -10.84 3.97 -4.49
C LEU A 71 -9.36 4.38 -4.35
N GLY A 72 -8.53 3.50 -3.79
CA GLY A 72 -7.09 3.70 -3.60
C GLY A 72 -6.55 2.98 -2.39
N SER A 73 -5.23 3.06 -2.18
CA SER A 73 -4.56 2.47 -1.03
C SER A 73 -3.60 3.45 -0.36
N ARG A 74 -3.35 3.22 0.91
CA ARG A 74 -2.29 3.85 1.69
C ARG A 74 -1.35 2.78 2.19
N LEU A 75 -0.09 2.90 1.84
CA LEU A 75 1.00 2.10 2.37
C LEU A 75 1.64 2.88 3.52
N ILE A 76 1.83 2.21 4.64
CA ILE A 76 2.48 2.73 5.83
C ILE A 76 3.66 1.80 6.13
N LEU A 77 4.87 2.33 6.17
CA LEU A 77 6.01 1.63 6.76
C LEU A 77 6.41 2.35 8.03
N ASP A 78 6.37 1.64 9.15
CA ASP A 78 6.74 2.14 10.47
C ASP A 78 7.97 1.36 10.96
N ASP A 79 9.14 1.99 10.86
CA ASP A 79 10.43 1.41 11.26
C ASP A 79 10.51 1.26 12.78
N LYS A 80 9.83 2.13 13.53
CA LYS A 80 9.81 2.06 15.00
C LYS A 80 8.97 0.89 15.50
N GLN A 81 7.90 0.55 14.78
CA GLN A 81 7.02 -0.56 15.13
C GLN A 81 7.37 -1.85 14.37
N GLU A 82 8.39 -1.84 13.53
CA GLU A 82 8.77 -2.94 12.64
C GLU A 82 7.55 -3.48 11.85
N LEU A 83 6.74 -2.57 11.30
CA LEU A 83 5.43 -2.89 10.72
C LEU A 83 5.27 -2.28 9.34
N ILE A 84 4.64 -3.04 8.44
CA ILE A 84 4.01 -2.52 7.23
C ILE A 84 2.49 -2.65 7.36
N GLU A 85 1.78 -1.62 6.90
CA GLU A 85 0.33 -1.66 6.71
C GLU A 85 -0.04 -1.20 5.30
N ILE A 86 -0.97 -1.91 4.66
CA ILE A 86 -1.66 -1.44 3.46
C ILE A 86 -3.13 -1.28 3.81
N LYS A 87 -3.61 -0.04 3.75
CA LYS A 87 -5.03 0.30 3.90
C LYS A 87 -5.62 0.54 2.53
N THR A 88 -6.56 -0.29 2.10
CA THR A 88 -7.25 -0.14 0.82
C THR A 88 -8.67 0.36 1.05
N TYR A 89 -9.00 1.48 0.42
CA TYR A 89 -10.30 2.11 0.49
C TYR A 89 -11.13 1.61 -0.68
N SER A 90 -12.35 1.16 -0.40
CA SER A 90 -13.24 0.60 -1.40
C SER A 90 -14.68 1.01 -1.16
N GLN A 91 -15.53 0.82 -2.17
CA GLN A 91 -16.93 1.16 -2.14
C GLN A 91 -17.78 0.00 -2.65
N LYS A 92 -18.91 -0.28 -1.99
CA LYS A 92 -19.92 -1.23 -2.48
C LYS A 92 -21.30 -0.65 -2.27
N GLY A 93 -21.96 -0.30 -3.38
CA GLY A 93 -23.15 0.55 -3.35
C GLY A 93 -22.83 1.93 -2.76
N GLU A 94 -23.64 2.38 -1.81
CA GLU A 94 -23.45 3.68 -1.14
C GLU A 94 -22.49 3.63 0.07
N LYS A 95 -21.97 2.43 0.40
CA LYS A 95 -21.13 2.23 1.59
C LYS A 95 -19.65 2.21 1.22
N SER A 96 -18.85 2.89 2.05
CA SER A 96 -17.39 2.90 1.94
C SER A 96 -16.77 1.98 2.99
N PHE A 97 -15.71 1.29 2.61
CA PHE A 97 -15.01 0.31 3.42
C PHE A 97 -13.51 0.56 3.41
N VAL A 98 -12.85 0.17 4.50
CA VAL A 98 -11.38 0.12 4.57
C VAL A 98 -10.95 -1.29 4.91
N ASN A 99 -10.07 -1.81 4.08
CA ASN A 99 -9.42 -3.10 4.27
C ASN A 99 -7.97 -2.85 4.69
N THR A 100 -7.60 -3.28 5.88
CA THR A 100 -6.23 -3.13 6.39
C THR A 100 -5.54 -4.49 6.40
N VAL A 101 -4.40 -4.58 5.72
CA VAL A 101 -3.49 -5.74 5.77
C VAL A 101 -2.20 -5.27 6.42
N SER A 102 -1.70 -6.00 7.41
CA SER A 102 -0.47 -5.63 8.11
C SER A 102 0.44 -6.82 8.35
N ALA A 103 1.74 -6.56 8.42
CA ALA A 103 2.75 -7.58 8.65
C ALA A 103 3.98 -7.01 9.35
N LYS A 104 4.71 -7.86 10.07
CA LYS A 104 5.99 -7.48 10.68
C LYS A 104 7.10 -7.46 9.65
N VAL A 105 7.86 -6.38 9.63
CA VAL A 105 9.00 -6.15 8.74
C VAL A 105 10.14 -5.55 9.56
N LYS A 106 11.24 -6.30 9.68
CA LYS A 106 12.47 -5.86 10.36
C LYS A 106 13.48 -5.26 9.39
N ARG A 107 13.34 -5.58 8.11
CA ARG A 107 14.28 -5.14 7.08
C ARG A 107 13.53 -4.87 5.78
N VAL A 108 13.87 -3.77 5.13
CA VAL A 108 13.42 -3.47 3.78
C VAL A 108 14.61 -3.51 2.83
N ILE A 109 14.45 -4.20 1.69
CA ILE A 109 15.41 -4.22 0.59
C ILE A 109 14.79 -3.58 -0.65
N ASN A 110 15.65 -3.09 -1.55
CA ASN A 110 15.26 -2.43 -2.81
C ASN A 110 14.34 -1.21 -2.62
N ILE A 111 14.43 -0.56 -1.45
CA ILE A 111 13.68 0.66 -1.16
C ILE A 111 14.23 1.84 -1.96
N PRO A 112 13.38 2.63 -2.64
CA PRO A 112 13.77 3.87 -3.31
C PRO A 112 14.44 4.87 -2.35
N ALA A 113 15.46 5.58 -2.82
CA ALA A 113 16.28 6.46 -1.98
C ALA A 113 15.46 7.57 -1.28
N ASN A 114 14.49 8.16 -1.99
CA ASN A 114 13.59 9.17 -1.43
C ASN A 114 12.75 8.63 -0.24
N ILE A 115 12.27 7.39 -0.34
CA ILE A 115 11.50 6.73 0.72
C ILE A 115 12.42 6.34 1.88
N LEU A 116 13.63 5.84 1.57
CA LEU A 116 14.64 5.50 2.57
C LEU A 116 15.05 6.72 3.41
N ASP A 117 15.28 7.87 2.76
CA ASP A 117 15.65 9.10 3.45
C ASP A 117 14.51 9.63 4.33
N GLU A 118 13.26 9.54 3.86
CA GLU A 118 12.09 9.89 4.66
C GLU A 118 11.91 8.95 5.87
N MET A 119 12.10 7.64 5.66
CA MET A 119 12.04 6.63 6.71
C MET A 119 13.12 6.86 7.77
N LYS A 120 14.36 7.17 7.37
CA LYS A 120 15.45 7.54 8.29
C LYS A 120 15.17 8.84 9.05
N SER A 121 14.55 9.82 8.39
CA SER A 121 14.28 11.13 9.01
C SER A 121 13.10 11.10 9.99
N LYS A 122 12.05 10.32 9.70
CA LYS A 122 10.79 10.36 10.46
C LYS A 122 10.51 9.08 11.27
N GLY A 123 11.18 7.97 10.92
CA GLY A 123 10.90 6.62 11.44
C GLY A 123 9.60 6.01 10.90
N ARG A 124 8.87 6.73 10.05
CA ARG A 124 7.61 6.32 9.44
C ARG A 124 7.41 7.03 8.12
N VAL A 125 6.99 6.29 7.11
CA VAL A 125 6.61 6.83 5.80
C VAL A 125 5.19 6.38 5.46
N GLU A 126 4.43 7.31 4.90
CA GLU A 126 3.07 7.06 4.41
C GLU A 126 3.01 7.44 2.94
N LEU A 127 2.66 6.46 2.13
CA LEU A 127 2.60 6.58 0.68
C LEU A 127 1.14 6.36 0.28
N SER A 128 0.60 7.23 -0.57
CA SER A 128 -0.77 7.11 -1.06
C SER A 128 -0.78 6.71 -2.54
N LEU A 129 -1.58 5.72 -2.88
CA LEU A 129 -1.81 5.24 -4.22
C LEU A 129 -3.26 5.50 -4.60
N LYS A 130 -3.44 6.10 -5.77
CA LYS A 130 -4.74 6.14 -6.45
C LYS A 130 -4.72 5.14 -7.59
N PRO A 131 -5.83 4.43 -7.86
CA PRO A 131 -5.93 3.64 -9.07
C PRO A 131 -5.79 4.58 -10.28
N ASP A 132 -5.03 4.15 -11.29
CA ASP A 132 -5.01 4.82 -12.59
C ASP A 132 -6.43 4.68 -13.19
N ASN A 133 -7.16 5.80 -13.28
CA ASN A 133 -8.44 5.87 -13.99
C ASN A 133 -8.23 5.94 -15.50
#